data_AF-A0A8S2AFS0-F1
#
_entry.id   AF-A0A8S2AFS0-F1
#
_cell.length_a   1.000
_cell.length_b   1.000
_cell.length_c   1.000
_cell.angle_alpha   90.00
_cell.angle_beta   90.00
_cell.angle_gamma   90.00
#
_symmetry.space_group_name_H-M   'P 1'
#
loop_
_entity.id
_entity.type
_entity.pdbx_description
1 polymer ?
#
loop_
_entity_poly.entity_id
_entity_poly.type
_entity_poly.pdbx_seq_one_letter_code
_entity_poly.pdbx_strand_id
1 'polypeptide(L)'
;MQEKQRMSMLVSLLEVEKAVREVLDLLAKAKMGEEEILQKIEERRIARKNKDFDRSDEIRNTLALAGISLMDIPGKNSVWRPCIPQSQSDSAKVDATQQSTPP
;
A
#
# COMPACT_ATOMS: atom_id res chain seq x y z
N MET A 1 3.44 42.54 6.20
CA MET A 1 4.23 41.29 6.19
C MET A 1 3.54 40.16 6.96
N GLN A 2 2.99 40.42 8.16
CA GLN A 2 2.24 39.42 8.95
C GLN A 2 0.99 38.84 8.28
N GLU A 3 0.15 39.63 7.61
CA GLU A 3 -1.06 39.11 6.94
C GLU A 3 -0.73 38.12 5.82
N LYS A 4 0.30 38.42 5.02
CA LYS A 4 0.75 37.52 3.95
C LYS A 4 1.27 36.19 4.50
N GLN A 5 1.99 36.22 5.63
CA GLN A 5 2.43 35.01 6.35
C GLN A 5 1.26 34.25 6.97
N ARG A 6 0.28 34.94 7.57
CA ARG A 6 -0.95 34.33 8.08
C ARG A 6 -1.74 33.62 6.99
N MET A 7 -1.92 34.30 5.85
CA MET A 7 -2.63 33.74 4.71
C MET A 7 -1.88 32.53 4.14
N SER A 8 -0.55 32.59 4.06
CA SER A 8 0.28 31.44 3.68
C SER A 8 0.11 30.25 4.62
N MET A 9 0.08 30.48 5.94
CA MET A 9 -0.12 29.39 6.92
C MET A 9 -1.51 28.77 6.80
N LEU A 10 -2.55 29.58 6.57
CA LEU A 10 -3.92 29.08 6.38
C LEU A 10 -4.04 28.21 5.12
N VAL A 11 -3.39 28.61 4.02
CA VAL A 11 -3.38 27.81 2.78
C VAL A 11 -2.68 26.47 3.02
N SER A 12 -1.50 26.47 3.65
CA SER A 12 -0.81 25.21 3.99
C SER A 12 -1.61 24.33 4.95
N LEU A 13 -2.35 24.90 5.90
CA LEU A 13 -3.22 24.14 6.80
C LEU A 13 -4.37 23.47 6.04
N LEU A 14 -4.98 24.18 5.09
CA LEU A 14 -6.05 23.64 4.24
C LEU A 14 -5.55 22.49 3.36
N GLU A 15 -4.32 22.58 2.84
CA GLU A 15 -3.68 21.51 2.06
C GLU A 15 -3.48 20.24 2.92
N VAL A 16 -3.04 20.40 4.17
CA VAL A 16 -2.90 19.29 5.11
C VAL A 16 -4.25 18.67 5.44
N GLU A 17 -5.29 19.49 5.70
CA GLU A 17 -6.64 18.99 5.98
C GLU A 17 -7.19 18.18 4.81
N LYS A 18 -7.01 18.67 3.57
CA LYS A 18 -7.42 17.97 2.37
C LYS A 18 -6.72 16.63 2.21
N ALA A 19 -5.40 16.60 2.42
CA ALA A 19 -4.61 15.36 2.36
C ALA A 19 -5.07 14.33 3.41
N VAL A 20 -5.35 14.78 4.64
CA VAL A 20 -5.90 13.92 5.70
C VAL A 20 -7.26 13.35 5.31
N ARG A 21 -8.13 14.17 4.71
CA ARG A 21 -9.47 13.74 4.28
C ARG A 21 -9.42 12.70 3.16
N GLU A 22 -8.54 12.89 2.18
CA GLU A 22 -8.32 11.91 1.11
C GLU A 22 -7.81 10.57 1.66
N VAL A 23 -6.88 10.60 2.62
CA VAL A 23 -6.40 9.37 3.28
C VAL A 23 -7.52 8.69 4.06
N LEU A 24 -8.33 9.45 4.81
CA LEU A 24 -9.46 8.89 5.56
C LEU A 24 -10.53 8.28 4.65
N ASP A 25 -10.84 8.90 3.51
CA ASP A 25 -11.79 8.35 2.53
C ASP A 25 -11.29 7.07 1.87
N LEU A 26 -9.97 6.95 1.65
CA LEU A 26 -9.35 5.71 1.17
C LEU A 26 -9.44 4.61 2.23
N LEU A 27 -9.19 4.94 3.50
CA LEU A 27 -9.32 4.01 4.62
C LEU A 27 -10.78 3.58 4.84
N ALA A 28 -11.75 4.48 4.70
CA ALA A 28 -13.17 4.17 4.82
C ALA A 28 -13.70 3.28 3.68
N LYS A 29 -13.11 3.39 2.48
CA LYS A 29 -13.42 2.52 1.33
C LYS A 29 -12.74 1.16 1.42
N ALA A 30 -11.61 1.06 2.13
CA ALA A 30 -11.04 -0.22 2.47
C ALA A 30 -12.04 -0.95 3.40
N LYS A 31 -12.67 -2.01 2.90
CA LYS A 31 -13.58 -2.89 3.67
C LYS A 31 -12.89 -3.70 4.79
N MET A 32 -11.66 -3.34 5.11
CA MET A 32 -10.72 -4.06 5.98
C MET A 32 -10.31 -3.11 7.10
N GLY A 33 -10.52 -3.50 8.36
CA GLY A 33 -10.16 -2.69 9.52
C GLY A 33 -8.65 -2.62 9.73
N GLU A 34 -8.16 -1.59 10.41
CA GLU A 34 -6.73 -1.43 10.75
C GLU A 34 -6.12 -2.68 11.39
N GLU A 35 -6.86 -3.30 12.31
CA GLU A 35 -6.43 -4.50 13.04
C GLU A 35 -6.26 -5.71 12.11
N GLU A 36 -7.15 -5.86 11.12
CA GLU A 36 -7.11 -6.92 10.13
C GLU A 36 -5.94 -6.73 9.15
N ILE A 37 -5.62 -5.47 8.80
CA ILE A 37 -4.45 -5.09 8.01
C ILE A 37 -3.16 -5.44 8.75
N LEU A 38 -3.05 -5.06 10.02
CA LEU A 38 -1.89 -5.35 10.87
C LEU A 38 -1.70 -6.87 11.03
N GLN A 39 -2.79 -7.62 11.22
CA GLN A 39 -2.75 -9.08 11.29
C GLN A 39 -2.24 -9.69 9.97
N LYS A 40 -2.72 -9.22 8.82
CA LYS A 40 -2.25 -9.69 7.50
C LYS A 40 -0.77 -9.36 7.27
N ILE A 41 -0.30 -8.19 7.68
CA ILE A 41 1.12 -7.83 7.59
C ILE A 41 1.98 -8.81 8.41
N GLU A 42 1.55 -9.12 9.62
CA GLU A 42 2.27 -10.05 10.49
C GLU A 42 2.23 -11.49 9.96
N GLU A 43 1.09 -11.95 9.47
CA GLU A 43 0.96 -13.25 8.78
C GLU A 43 1.92 -13.34 7.60
N ARG A 44 2.04 -12.28 6.80
CA ARG A 44 2.96 -12.23 5.66
C ARG A 44 4.42 -12.29 6.11
N ARG A 45 4.77 -11.62 7.21
CA ARG A 45 6.12 -11.65 7.79
C ARG A 45 6.48 -13.06 8.24
N ILE A 46 5.54 -13.76 8.88
CA ILE A 46 5.69 -15.15 9.29
C ILE A 46 5.83 -16.07 8.07
N ALA A 47 5.00 -15.91 7.04
CA ALA A 47 5.08 -16.67 5.79
C ALA A 47 6.46 -16.53 5.13
N ARG A 48 6.98 -15.29 5.02
CA ARG A 48 8.33 -15.03 4.51
C ARG A 48 9.44 -15.63 5.38
N LYS A 49 9.30 -15.59 6.71
CA LYS A 49 10.24 -16.25 7.63
C LYS A 49 10.25 -17.77 7.43
N ASN A 50 9.08 -18.34 7.15
CA ASN A 50 8.90 -19.77 6.89
C ASN A 50 9.20 -20.18 5.45
N LYS A 51 9.61 -19.22 4.58
CA LYS A 51 9.81 -19.41 3.13
C LYS A 51 8.57 -19.89 2.37
N ASP A 52 7.39 -19.62 2.94
CA ASP A 52 6.10 -19.85 2.33
C ASP A 52 5.75 -18.62 1.46
N PHE A 53 6.28 -18.62 0.24
CA PHE A 53 6.10 -17.51 -0.69
C PHE A 53 4.68 -17.46 -1.29
N ASP A 54 4.04 -18.62 -1.47
CA ASP A 54 2.68 -18.72 -2.00
C ASP A 54 1.69 -18.02 -1.06
N ARG A 55 1.74 -18.35 0.24
CA ARG A 55 0.91 -17.68 1.25
C ARG A 55 1.25 -16.20 1.39
N SER A 56 2.52 -15.82 1.22
CA SER A 56 2.94 -14.41 1.22
C SER A 56 2.29 -13.61 0.09
N ASP A 57 2.16 -14.22 -1.08
CA ASP A 57 1.59 -13.63 -2.28
C ASP A 57 0.05 -13.57 -2.23
N GLU A 58 -0.61 -14.57 -1.65
CA GLU A 58 -2.05 -14.53 -1.36
C GLU A 58 -2.41 -13.35 -0.43
N ILE A 59 -1.61 -13.14 0.61
CA ILE A 59 -1.80 -12.03 1.54
C ILE A 59 -1.56 -10.68 0.84
N ARG A 60 -0.54 -10.60 -0.04
CA ARG A 60 -0.30 -9.40 -0.86
C ARG A 60 -1.51 -9.06 -1.72
N ASN A 61 -2.11 -10.05 -2.39
CA ASN A 61 -3.29 -9.83 -3.24
C ASN A 61 -4.50 -9.39 -2.42
N THR A 62 -4.71 -10.01 -1.26
CA THR A 62 -5.80 -9.66 -0.33
C THR A 62 -5.71 -8.20 0.12
N LEU A 63 -4.50 -7.75 0.48
CA LEU A 63 -4.25 -6.36 0.85
C LEU A 63 -4.41 -5.41 -0.35
N ALA A 64 -3.95 -5.80 -1.54
CA ALA A 64 -4.12 -5.00 -2.75
C ALA A 64 -5.60 -4.78 -3.13
N LEU A 65 -6.45 -5.81 -2.95
CA LEU A 65 -7.90 -5.70 -3.14
C LEU A 65 -8.56 -4.75 -2.13
N ALA A 66 -8.02 -4.67 -0.92
CA ALA A 66 -8.43 -3.69 0.07
C ALA A 66 -7.89 -2.28 -0.20
N GLY A 67 -7.12 -2.08 -1.28
CA GLY A 67 -6.48 -0.81 -1.59
C GLY A 67 -5.24 -0.54 -0.73
N ILE A 68 -4.48 -1.58 -0.38
CA ILE A 68 -3.30 -1.47 0.47
C ILE A 68 -2.13 -2.17 -0.22
N SER A 69 -1.12 -1.39 -0.59
CA SER A 69 0.11 -1.91 -1.16
C SER A 69 1.18 -2.04 -0.08
N LEU A 70 1.75 -3.23 0.06
CA LEU A 70 2.92 -3.47 0.91
C LEU A 70 4.21 -3.34 0.10
N MET A 71 5.13 -2.50 0.59
CA MET A 71 6.45 -2.36 0.02
C MET A 71 7.49 -2.80 1.06
N ASP A 72 8.30 -3.78 0.68
CA ASP A 72 9.30 -4.34 1.57
C ASP A 72 10.63 -3.65 1.37
N ILE A 73 11.03 -2.89 2.38
CA ILE A 73 12.32 -2.21 2.37
C ILE A 73 13.33 -3.16 3.03
N PRO A 74 14.34 -3.67 2.30
CA PRO A 74 15.36 -4.52 2.90
C PRO A 74 16.07 -3.78 4.03
N GLY A 75 16.14 -4.42 5.21
CA GLY A 75 16.73 -3.83 6.42
C GLY A 75 15.79 -2.97 7.29
N LYS A 76 14.50 -2.82 6.91
CA LYS A 76 13.48 -2.13 7.72
C LYS A 76 12.16 -2.91 7.76
N ASN A 77 11.22 -2.42 8.57
CA ASN A 77 9.85 -2.93 8.65
C ASN A 77 9.11 -2.70 7.31
N SER A 78 8.20 -3.60 6.94
CA SER A 78 7.34 -3.46 5.76
C SER A 78 6.50 -2.18 5.87
N VAL A 79 6.55 -1.33 4.85
CA VAL A 79 5.81 -0.07 4.80
C VAL A 79 4.56 -0.29 3.96
N TRP A 80 3.39 0.05 4.51
CA TRP A 80 2.13 0.03 3.79
C TRP A 80 1.80 1.40 3.23
N ARG A 81 1.20 1.44 2.03
CA ARG A 81 0.61 2.65 1.46
C ARG A 81 -0.81 2.37 0.98
N PRO A 82 -1.76 3.31 1.18
CA PRO A 82 -3.02 3.30 0.47
C PRO A 82 -2.77 3.27 -1.05
N CYS A 83 -3.46 2.40 -1.74
CA CYS A 83 -3.46 2.21 -3.18
C CYS A 83 -4.90 2.26 -3.69
N ILE A 84 -5.09 2.65 -4.93
CA ILE A 84 -6.39 2.50 -5.58
C ILE A 84 -6.67 0.99 -5.64
N PRO A 85 -7.79 0.49 -5.08
CA PRO A 85 -8.09 -0.93 -5.09
C PRO A 85 -8.16 -1.40 -6.55
N GLN A 86 -7.21 -2.24 -6.95
CA GLN A 86 -7.19 -2.78 -8.30
C GLN A 86 -8.33 -3.78 -8.42
N SER A 87 -9.30 -3.50 -9.29
CA SER A 87 -10.27 -4.49 -9.73
C SER A 87 -9.53 -5.69 -10.31
N GLN A 88 -9.99 -6.90 -10.01
CA GLN A 88 -9.37 -8.22 -10.33
C GLN A 88 -9.10 -8.53 -11.82
N SER A 89 -9.03 -7.53 -12.72
CA SER A 89 -8.92 -7.72 -14.17
C SER A 89 -7.50 -7.70 -14.74
N ASP A 90 -6.45 -7.52 -13.93
CA ASP A 90 -5.08 -7.30 -14.45
C ASP A 90 -4.10 -8.46 -14.17
N SER A 91 -4.58 -9.68 -13.90
CA SER A 91 -3.73 -10.89 -13.76
C SER A 91 -3.47 -11.66 -15.07
N ALA A 92 -3.66 -11.03 -16.23
CA ALA A 92 -3.39 -11.68 -17.51
C ALA A 92 -2.62 -10.77 -18.48
N LYS A 93 -1.37 -10.43 -18.15
CA LYS A 93 -0.26 -10.16 -19.10
C LYS A 93 0.99 -9.66 -18.36
N VAL A 94 1.79 -10.58 -17.84
CA VAL A 94 3.27 -10.45 -17.81
C VAL A 94 3.87 -11.86 -17.86
N ASP A 95 3.47 -12.64 -18.86
CA ASP A 95 4.30 -13.73 -19.34
C ASP A 95 4.98 -13.25 -20.64
N ALA A 96 6.20 -13.72 -20.85
CA ALA A 96 7.16 -13.33 -21.88
C ALA A 96 7.89 -11.98 -21.68
N THR A 97 9.06 -12.02 -21.03
CA THR A 97 10.34 -11.62 -21.68
C THR A 97 11.55 -12.19 -20.90
N GLN A 98 11.97 -13.37 -21.35
CA GLN A 98 13.36 -13.76 -21.67
C GLN A 98 14.32 -14.17 -20.55
N GLN A 99 14.26 -15.47 -20.20
CA GLN A 99 15.45 -16.32 -20.17
C GLN A 99 15.88 -16.65 -21.60
N SER A 100 17.07 -16.22 -22.01
CA SER A 100 17.88 -16.92 -23.02
C SER A 100 19.29 -16.32 -23.04
N THR A 101 20.18 -16.89 -22.23
CA THR A 101 21.62 -16.87 -22.51
C THR A 101 22.01 -18.29 -22.90
N PRO A 102 22.50 -18.51 -24.14
CA PRO A 102 23.32 -19.66 -24.46
C PRO A 102 24.77 -19.21 -24.82
N PRO A 103 25.72 -20.17 -24.92
CA PRO A 103 27.11 -20.03 -24.48
C PRO A 103 28.05 -19.27 -25.42
#